data_AF-A0AA92V921-F1
#
_entry.id   AF-A0AA92V921-F1
#
_cell.length_a   1.000
_cell.length_b   1.000
_cell.length_c   1.000
_cell.angle_alpha   90.00
_cell.angle_beta   90.00
_cell.angle_gamma   90.00
#
_symmetry.space_group_name_H-M   'P 1'
#
loop_
_entity.id
_entity.type
_entity.pdbx_description
1 polymer ?
#
loop_
_entity_poly.entity_id
_entity_poly.type
_entity_poly.pdbx_seq_one_letter_code
_entity_poly.pdbx_strand_id
1 'polypeptide(L)'
;MIKNTSAPRIQIEVHRDYWEELCNNEDIIDPDKRKERILQEKDNIINFVCGPENAGKALITGYYFDPNGKEQRMVRIINLSEGSKKEGGDWADDMSEASNALCFSLGVHPNLIGATPGKSQMNNSGSDKRELFILKQSLEKACHDIMCKPYHVISHYNGYADRGVTVDVPMIELTTLDKNKDQQTSIVSNNNGKNEDSNQQG
;
A
#
# COMPACT_ATOMS: atom_id res chain seq x y z
N MET A 1 -8.19 -19.57 0.05
CA MET A 1 -6.86 -20.14 -0.22
C MET A 1 -6.89 -20.74 -1.62
N ILE A 2 -6.21 -20.12 -2.59
CA ILE A 2 -6.24 -20.57 -4.00
C ILE A 2 -5.45 -21.87 -4.10
N LYS A 3 -6.13 -22.98 -4.39
CA LYS A 3 -5.57 -24.35 -4.35
C LYS A 3 -4.76 -24.77 -5.58
N ASN A 4 -4.74 -23.98 -6.66
CA ASN A 4 -4.21 -24.48 -7.94
C ASN A 4 -3.54 -23.42 -8.82
N THR A 5 -2.68 -22.57 -8.24
CA THR A 5 -1.96 -21.52 -9.01
C THR A 5 -0.44 -21.58 -8.89
N SER A 6 0.12 -22.57 -8.20
CA SER A 6 1.56 -22.63 -7.98
C SER A 6 2.24 -23.25 -9.20
N ALA A 7 2.59 -22.41 -10.18
CA ALA A 7 3.63 -22.76 -11.15
C ALA A 7 4.89 -23.23 -10.37
N PRO A 8 5.60 -24.28 -10.84
CA PRO A 8 6.82 -24.73 -10.18
C PRO A 8 7.80 -23.57 -10.08
N ARG A 9 8.13 -23.20 -8.85
CA ARG A 9 9.01 -22.06 -8.56
C ARG A 9 10.48 -22.45 -8.60
N ILE A 10 10.76 -23.72 -8.37
CA ILE A 10 12.10 -24.26 -8.23
C ILE A 10 12.17 -25.55 -9.06
N GLN A 11 13.20 -25.64 -9.89
CA GLN A 11 13.61 -26.85 -10.59
C GLN A 11 14.86 -27.39 -9.92
N ILE A 12 14.84 -28.67 -9.55
CA ILE A 12 15.98 -29.36 -8.96
C ILE A 12 16.45 -30.40 -9.97
N GLU A 13 17.63 -30.18 -10.51
CA GLU A 13 18.30 -31.11 -11.41
C GLU A 13 19.29 -31.94 -10.60
N VAL A 14 19.17 -33.26 -10.68
CA VAL A 14 20.07 -34.19 -10.00
C VAL A 14 20.72 -35.07 -11.05
N HIS A 15 22.04 -35.11 -11.06
CA HIS A 15 22.82 -35.98 -11.92
C HIS A 15 22.49 -37.45 -11.62
N ARG A 16 22.46 -38.31 -12.64
CA ARG A 16 22.03 -39.70 -12.47
C ARG A 16 22.89 -40.44 -11.45
N ASP A 17 24.19 -40.21 -11.49
CA ASP A 17 25.19 -40.91 -10.69
C ASP A 17 25.10 -40.59 -9.19
N TYR A 18 24.50 -39.44 -8.83
CA TYR A 18 24.29 -39.04 -7.44
C TYR A 18 23.49 -40.09 -6.66
N TRP A 19 22.46 -40.67 -7.27
CA TRP A 19 21.62 -41.67 -6.61
C TRP A 19 22.37 -42.99 -6.39
N GLU A 20 23.26 -43.35 -7.31
CA GLU A 20 24.07 -44.56 -7.21
C GLU A 20 25.16 -44.38 -6.16
N GLU A 21 25.87 -43.24 -6.17
CA GLU A 21 26.86 -42.90 -5.15
C GLU A 21 26.26 -42.85 -3.74
N LEU A 22 25.07 -42.26 -3.57
CA LEU A 22 24.37 -42.23 -2.28
C LEU A 22 24.13 -43.64 -1.75
N CYS A 23 23.54 -44.52 -2.56
CA CYS A 23 23.24 -45.88 -2.13
C CYS A 23 24.51 -46.71 -1.90
N ASN A 24 25.57 -46.47 -2.67
CA ASN A 24 26.85 -47.18 -2.54
C ASN A 24 27.62 -46.73 -1.29
N ASN A 25 27.61 -45.44 -0.96
CA ASN A 25 28.23 -44.92 0.27
C ASN A 25 27.52 -45.42 1.53
N GLU A 26 26.24 -45.75 1.45
CA GLU A 26 25.45 -46.31 2.54
C GLU A 26 25.41 -47.86 2.54
N ASP A 27 26.19 -48.52 1.66
CA ASP A 27 26.26 -49.98 1.51
C ASP A 27 24.89 -50.66 1.29
N ILE A 28 23.95 -49.98 0.62
CA ILE A 28 22.61 -50.51 0.34
C ILE A 28 22.65 -51.33 -0.96
N ILE A 29 22.71 -52.65 -0.80
CA ILE A 29 22.79 -53.61 -1.90
C ILE A 29 21.40 -54.01 -2.42
N ASP A 30 20.40 -54.06 -1.53
CA ASP A 30 19.05 -54.54 -1.83
C ASP A 30 18.29 -53.55 -2.75
N PRO A 31 17.83 -53.97 -3.94
CA PRO A 31 17.20 -53.09 -4.92
C PRO A 31 15.93 -52.40 -4.41
N ASP A 32 15.14 -53.02 -3.53
CA ASP A 32 13.92 -52.40 -3.02
C ASP A 32 14.23 -51.32 -1.98
N LYS A 33 15.23 -51.56 -1.12
CA LYS A 33 15.72 -50.58 -0.15
C LYS A 33 16.41 -49.39 -0.82
N ARG A 34 17.10 -49.60 -1.95
CA ARG A 34 17.68 -48.50 -2.75
C ARG A 34 16.59 -47.55 -3.25
N LYS A 35 15.47 -48.09 -3.77
CA LYS A 35 14.34 -47.26 -4.24
C LYS A 35 13.72 -46.45 -3.11
N GLU A 36 13.50 -47.09 -1.95
CA GLU A 36 12.94 -46.42 -0.78
C GLU A 36 13.85 -45.29 -0.29
N ARG A 37 15.16 -45.55 -0.19
CA ARG A 37 16.15 -44.54 0.23
C ARG A 37 16.24 -43.35 -0.74
N ILE A 38 16.18 -43.61 -2.05
CA ILE A 38 16.14 -42.56 -3.08
C ILE A 38 14.89 -41.71 -2.94
N LEU A 39 13.73 -42.31 -2.65
CA LEU A 39 12.48 -41.57 -2.46
C LEU A 39 12.56 -40.67 -1.22
N GLN A 40 13.07 -41.21 -0.11
CA GLN A 40 13.29 -40.45 1.11
C GLN A 40 14.26 -39.28 0.87
N GLU A 41 15.34 -39.49 0.12
CA GLU A 41 16.28 -38.42 -0.18
C GLU A 41 15.66 -37.33 -1.06
N LYS A 42 14.83 -37.71 -2.04
CA LYS A 42 14.08 -36.73 -2.85
C LYS A 42 13.20 -35.86 -1.96
N ASP A 43 12.47 -36.46 -1.02
CA ASP A 43 11.62 -35.71 -0.09
C ASP A 43 12.48 -34.82 0.84
N ASN A 44 13.63 -35.29 1.31
CA ASN A 44 14.57 -34.50 2.11
C ASN A 44 15.09 -33.28 1.34
N ILE A 45 15.50 -33.46 0.08
CA ILE A 45 15.99 -32.37 -0.78
C ILE A 45 14.86 -31.36 -1.02
N ILE A 46 13.65 -31.83 -1.31
CA ILE A 46 12.48 -30.94 -1.50
C ILE A 46 12.19 -30.17 -0.22
N ASN A 47 12.16 -30.83 0.94
CA ASN A 47 11.89 -30.18 2.22
C ASN A 47 12.99 -29.19 2.61
N PHE A 48 14.25 -29.51 2.32
CA PHE A 48 15.37 -28.61 2.58
C PHE A 48 15.25 -27.32 1.75
N VAL A 49 14.94 -27.45 0.45
CA VAL A 49 14.89 -26.32 -0.48
C VAL A 49 13.60 -25.50 -0.34
N CYS A 50 12.47 -26.15 -0.05
CA CYS A 50 11.15 -25.51 0.04
C CYS A 50 10.70 -25.19 1.47
N GLY A 51 11.44 -25.63 2.50
CA GLY A 51 11.09 -25.44 3.90
C GLY A 51 11.03 -23.95 4.27
N PRO A 52 9.96 -23.46 4.93
CA PRO A 52 9.83 -22.06 5.31
C PRO A 52 10.95 -21.58 6.23
N GLU A 53 11.47 -22.45 7.08
CA GLU A 53 12.60 -22.19 7.97
C GLU A 53 13.97 -22.13 7.27
N ASN A 54 14.07 -22.55 6.02
CA ASN A 54 15.33 -22.57 5.25
C ASN A 54 15.45 -21.37 4.28
N ALA A 55 14.43 -20.53 4.21
CA ALA A 55 14.47 -19.29 3.43
C ALA A 55 15.60 -18.36 3.94
N GLY A 56 16.53 -18.01 3.05
CA GLY A 56 17.61 -17.06 3.32
C GLY A 56 18.84 -17.64 4.06
N LYS A 57 18.91 -18.96 4.30
CA LYS A 57 20.12 -19.59 4.86
C LYS A 57 21.24 -19.68 3.81
N ALA A 58 22.49 -19.53 4.26
CA ALA A 58 23.66 -19.76 3.42
C ALA A 58 23.91 -21.26 3.24
N LEU A 59 24.18 -21.67 1.99
CA LEU A 59 24.51 -23.06 1.64
C LEU A 59 25.93 -23.11 1.06
N ILE A 60 26.74 -24.05 1.55
CA ILE A 60 28.06 -24.35 1.01
C ILE A 60 27.95 -25.64 0.19
N THR A 61 28.35 -25.60 -1.08
CA THR A 61 28.28 -26.76 -1.99
C THR A 61 29.64 -27.03 -2.63
N GLY A 62 30.01 -28.31 -2.73
CA GLY A 62 31.17 -28.75 -3.52
C GLY A 62 30.85 -28.89 -5.00
N TYR A 63 31.89 -28.84 -5.84
CA TYR A 63 31.85 -29.13 -7.28
C TYR A 63 33.11 -29.90 -7.67
N TYR A 64 33.09 -30.57 -8.83
CA TYR A 64 34.25 -31.31 -9.33
C TYR A 64 34.52 -31.00 -10.81
N PHE A 65 35.74 -31.31 -11.26
CA PHE A 65 36.12 -31.19 -12.66
C PHE A 65 36.11 -32.56 -13.33
N ASP A 66 35.44 -32.63 -14.47
CA ASP A 66 35.49 -33.75 -15.41
C ASP A 66 36.92 -33.86 -16.00
N PRO A 67 37.42 -35.06 -16.39
CA PRO A 67 38.65 -35.23 -17.17
C PRO A 67 38.87 -34.25 -18.34
N ASN A 68 37.79 -33.72 -18.91
CA ASN A 68 37.82 -32.70 -19.97
C ASN A 68 38.00 -31.24 -19.46
N GLY A 69 38.23 -31.05 -18.15
CA GLY A 69 38.40 -29.74 -17.52
C GLY A 69 37.10 -28.95 -17.30
N LYS A 70 35.94 -29.57 -17.49
CA LYS A 70 34.63 -28.91 -17.33
C LYS A 70 34.11 -29.11 -15.90
N GLU A 71 33.63 -28.03 -15.28
CA GLU A 71 32.97 -28.07 -13.98
C GLU A 71 31.65 -28.85 -14.08
N GLN A 72 31.48 -29.84 -13.21
CA GLN A 72 30.27 -30.64 -13.08
C GLN A 72 29.70 -30.48 -11.66
N ARG A 73 28.36 -30.48 -11.59
CA ARG A 73 27.61 -30.34 -10.34
C ARG A 73 26.64 -31.51 -10.23
N MET A 74 26.66 -32.21 -9.10
CA MET A 74 25.77 -33.36 -8.86
C MET A 74 24.32 -32.94 -8.63
N VAL A 75 24.10 -31.80 -7.95
CA VAL A 75 22.77 -31.22 -7.72
C VAL A 75 22.80 -29.76 -8.12
N ARG A 76 21.82 -29.34 -8.92
CA ARG A 76 21.63 -27.95 -9.32
C ARG A 76 20.21 -27.52 -8.99
N ILE A 77 20.09 -26.42 -8.25
CA ILE A 77 18.82 -25.79 -7.91
C ILE A 77 18.67 -24.56 -8.80
N ILE A 78 17.61 -24.52 -9.59
CA ILE A 78 17.28 -23.42 -10.49
C ILE A 78 15.98 -22.79 -9.98
N ASN A 79 16.03 -21.51 -9.66
CA ASN A 79 14.83 -20.76 -9.35
C ASN A 79 14.19 -20.30 -10.66
N LEU A 80 13.05 -20.92 -11.00
CA LEU A 80 12.33 -20.64 -12.25
C LEU A 80 11.62 -19.28 -12.23
N SER A 81 11.65 -18.57 -11.11
CA SER A 81 10.83 -17.38 -10.90
C SER A 81 11.57 -16.05 -10.79
N GLU A 82 12.89 -16.04 -11.05
CA GLU A 82 13.75 -14.86 -10.85
C GLU A 82 13.55 -13.73 -11.89
N GLY A 83 12.91 -13.99 -13.03
CA GLY A 83 12.80 -12.99 -14.10
C GLY A 83 11.62 -12.03 -14.05
N SER A 84 10.63 -12.24 -13.16
CA SER A 84 9.32 -11.55 -13.30
C SER A 84 8.55 -11.32 -12.01
N LYS A 85 9.15 -11.57 -10.84
CA LYS A 85 8.48 -11.27 -9.57
C LYS A 85 8.83 -9.86 -9.14
N LYS A 86 7.91 -8.94 -9.48
CA LYS A 86 7.79 -7.64 -8.81
C LYS A 86 7.90 -7.87 -7.30
N GLU A 87 8.98 -7.41 -6.68
CA GLU A 87 9.17 -7.50 -5.23
C GLU A 87 8.22 -6.53 -4.52
N GLY A 88 8.11 -6.60 -3.19
CA GLY A 88 7.19 -5.74 -2.42
C GLY A 88 7.36 -4.23 -2.70
N GLY A 89 8.56 -3.80 -3.09
CA GLY A 89 8.84 -2.43 -3.53
C GLY A 89 8.29 -2.09 -4.91
N ASP A 90 8.18 -3.05 -5.83
CA ASP A 90 7.70 -2.83 -7.20
C ASP A 90 6.17 -2.67 -7.26
N TRP A 91 5.47 -3.09 -6.21
CA TRP A 91 4.04 -2.84 -6.02
C TRP A 91 3.77 -1.51 -5.33
N ALA A 92 4.79 -0.81 -4.83
CA ALA A 92 4.60 0.44 -4.11
C ALA A 92 4.01 1.53 -5.01
N ASP A 93 4.41 1.56 -6.29
CA ASP A 93 3.89 2.53 -7.26
C ASP A 93 2.45 2.20 -7.66
N ASP A 94 2.13 0.92 -7.89
CA ASP A 94 0.76 0.47 -8.20
C ASP A 94 -0.20 0.74 -7.02
N MET A 95 0.25 0.48 -5.78
CA MET A 95 -0.50 0.83 -4.56
C MET A 95 -0.67 2.34 -4.41
N SER A 96 0.32 3.13 -4.84
CA SER A 96 0.26 4.58 -4.81
C SER A 96 -0.77 5.16 -5.75
N GLU A 97 -0.78 4.66 -6.98
CA GLU A 97 -1.78 5.06 -7.95
C GLU A 97 -3.19 4.65 -7.52
N ALA A 98 -3.34 3.45 -6.97
CA ALA A 98 -4.62 2.99 -6.43
C ALA A 98 -5.13 3.88 -5.28
N SER A 99 -4.25 4.28 -4.35
CA SER A 99 -4.60 5.18 -3.26
C SER A 99 -4.98 6.58 -3.76
N ASN A 100 -4.28 7.11 -4.77
CA ASN A 100 -4.63 8.38 -5.39
C ASN A 100 -5.98 8.31 -6.10
N ALA A 101 -6.24 7.25 -6.87
CA ALA A 101 -7.52 7.03 -7.54
C ALA A 101 -8.69 6.98 -6.54
N LEU A 102 -8.50 6.31 -5.39
CA LEU A 102 -9.49 6.30 -4.30
C LEU A 102 -9.72 7.70 -3.72
N CYS A 103 -8.65 8.45 -3.45
CA CYS A 103 -8.74 9.82 -2.94
C CYS A 103 -9.51 10.75 -3.91
N PHE A 104 -9.24 10.63 -5.22
CA PHE A 104 -9.99 11.35 -6.25
C PHE A 104 -11.48 10.97 -6.26
N SER A 105 -11.79 9.67 -6.12
CA SER A 105 -13.17 9.19 -6.09
C SER A 105 -13.98 9.75 -4.90
N LEU A 106 -13.31 10.00 -3.77
CA LEU A 106 -13.92 10.55 -2.56
C LEU A 106 -13.87 12.09 -2.53
N GLY A 107 -13.27 12.72 -3.53
CA GLY A 107 -13.06 14.17 -3.56
C GLY A 107 -12.22 14.68 -2.40
N VAL A 108 -11.28 13.87 -1.91
CA VAL A 108 -10.36 14.20 -0.81
C VAL A 108 -8.94 14.27 -1.38
N HIS A 109 -8.22 15.35 -1.08
CA HIS A 109 -6.82 15.46 -1.49
C HIS A 109 -5.94 14.50 -0.64
N PRO A 110 -5.05 13.67 -1.22
CA PRO A 110 -4.22 12.70 -0.46
C PRO A 110 -3.44 13.31 0.72
N ASN A 111 -2.91 14.52 0.53
CA ASN A 111 -2.15 15.23 1.57
C ASN A 111 -2.98 15.68 2.78
N LEU A 112 -4.32 15.67 2.68
CA LEU A 112 -5.24 15.96 3.78
C LEU A 112 -5.46 14.72 4.67
N ILE A 113 -5.51 13.52 4.08
CA ILE A 113 -5.70 12.25 4.80
C ILE A 113 -4.38 11.68 5.37
N GLY A 114 -3.24 12.25 4.98
CA GLY A 114 -1.92 11.79 5.42
C GLY A 114 -1.44 10.52 4.71
N ALA A 115 -2.17 10.08 3.68
CA ALA A 115 -1.72 9.04 2.78
C ALA A 115 -0.75 9.68 1.78
N THR A 116 0.55 9.48 2.00
CA THR A 116 1.60 9.81 1.03
C THR A 116 2.13 8.51 0.44
N PRO A 117 1.44 7.92 -0.54
CA PRO A 117 2.02 6.80 -1.22
C PRO A 117 3.08 7.31 -2.22
N GLY A 118 4.20 6.58 -2.31
CA GLY A 118 5.37 6.94 -3.13
C GLY A 118 6.56 7.49 -2.33
N LYS A 119 7.77 7.20 -2.83
CA LYS A 119 9.06 7.52 -2.18
C LYS A 119 9.45 9.01 -2.18
N SER A 120 8.72 9.87 -2.89
CA SER A 120 9.10 11.27 -3.14
C SER A 120 7.94 12.24 -2.90
N GLN A 121 7.25 12.11 -1.77
CA GLN A 121 6.33 13.16 -1.34
C GLN A 121 7.14 14.29 -0.69
N MET A 122 7.34 15.34 -1.48
CA MET A 122 7.81 16.64 -1.02
C MET A 122 6.88 17.05 0.12
N ASN A 123 7.47 17.24 1.30
CA ASN A 123 6.77 17.57 2.52
C ASN A 123 5.97 18.87 2.33
N ASN A 124 4.66 18.74 2.07
CA ASN A 124 3.78 19.90 1.89
C ASN A 124 3.78 20.72 3.18
N SER A 125 4.02 22.02 3.03
CA SER A 125 4.08 22.96 4.15
C SER A 125 2.76 22.97 4.91
N GLY A 126 2.80 23.32 6.19
CA GLY A 126 1.58 23.53 6.98
C GLY A 126 0.63 24.55 6.33
N SER A 127 1.17 25.48 5.54
CA SER A 127 0.35 26.40 4.73
C SER A 127 -0.47 25.67 3.67
N ASP A 128 0.15 24.80 2.89
CA ASP A 128 -0.53 24.05 1.81
C ASP A 128 -1.64 23.17 2.37
N LYS A 129 -1.43 22.58 3.55
CA LYS A 129 -2.44 21.77 4.24
C LYS A 129 -3.64 22.62 4.69
N ARG A 130 -3.42 23.85 5.17
CA ARG A 130 -4.51 24.77 5.55
C ARG A 130 -5.33 25.18 4.33
N GLU A 131 -4.68 25.53 3.22
CA GLU A 131 -5.36 25.89 1.97
C GLU A 131 -6.20 24.73 1.42
N LEU A 132 -5.64 23.51 1.40
CA LEU A 132 -6.38 22.31 0.99
C LEU A 132 -7.59 22.02 1.90
N PHE A 133 -7.48 22.29 3.21
CA PHE A 133 -8.59 22.15 4.14
C PHE A 133 -9.70 23.18 3.87
N ILE A 134 -9.36 24.44 3.61
CA ILE A 134 -10.33 25.48 3.25
C ILE A 134 -11.03 25.12 1.93
N LEU A 135 -10.29 24.65 0.93
CA LEU A 135 -10.85 24.22 -0.36
C LEU A 135 -11.82 23.04 -0.19
N LYS A 136 -11.50 22.07 0.67
CA LYS A 136 -12.39 20.94 0.96
C LYS A 136 -13.67 21.40 1.66
N GLN A 137 -13.56 22.29 2.65
CA GLN A 137 -14.71 22.88 3.34
C GLN A 137 -15.63 23.63 2.38
N SER A 138 -15.08 24.38 1.41
CA SER A 138 -15.89 25.15 0.46
C SER A 138 -16.67 24.25 -0.50
N LEU A 139 -16.10 23.11 -0.91
CA LEU A 139 -16.79 22.11 -1.74
C LEU A 139 -17.94 21.42 -1.00
N GLU A 140 -17.83 21.26 0.33
CA GLU A 140 -18.84 20.56 1.15
C GLU A 140 -19.94 21.49 1.68
N LYS A 141 -19.79 22.81 1.55
CA LYS A 141 -20.76 23.80 2.06
C LYS A 141 -22.18 23.54 1.56
N ALA A 142 -22.35 23.23 0.28
CA ALA A 142 -23.66 22.92 -0.28
C ALA A 142 -24.32 21.69 0.39
N CYS A 143 -23.53 20.65 0.69
CA CYS A 143 -24.02 19.46 1.39
C CYS A 143 -24.40 19.79 2.84
N HIS A 144 -23.58 20.58 3.54
CA HIS A 144 -23.91 21.05 4.89
C HIS A 144 -25.22 21.85 4.92
N ASP A 145 -25.42 22.78 3.99
CA ASP A 145 -26.62 23.59 3.93
C ASP A 145 -27.88 22.74 3.66
N ILE A 146 -27.77 21.70 2.82
CA ILE A 146 -28.85 20.73 2.61
C ILE A 146 -29.14 19.94 3.88
N MET A 147 -28.09 19.48 4.59
CA MET A 147 -28.22 18.76 5.86
C MET A 147 -28.80 19.64 6.98
N CYS A 148 -28.63 20.97 6.91
CA CYS A 148 -29.23 21.92 7.84
C CYS A 148 -30.74 22.14 7.60
N LYS A 149 -31.28 21.82 6.42
CA LYS A 149 -32.69 22.07 6.07
C LYS A 149 -33.71 21.49 7.08
N PRO A 150 -33.60 20.24 7.56
CA PRO A 150 -34.54 19.71 8.55
C PRO A 150 -34.55 20.53 9.85
N TYR A 151 -33.39 21.03 10.29
CA TYR A 151 -33.30 21.88 11.47
C TYR A 151 -33.92 23.26 11.24
N HIS A 152 -33.80 23.81 10.03
CA HIS A 152 -34.53 25.03 9.69
C HIS A 152 -36.05 24.80 9.71
N VAL A 153 -36.56 23.66 9.24
CA VAL A 153 -38.00 23.33 9.33
C VAL A 153 -38.46 23.27 10.78
N ILE A 154 -37.72 22.58 11.65
CA ILE A 154 -38.01 22.51 13.10
C ILE A 154 -37.96 23.90 13.74
N SER A 155 -36.97 24.72 13.37
CA SER A 155 -36.82 26.09 13.89
C SER A 155 -38.01 26.97 13.52
N HIS A 156 -38.51 26.88 12.27
CA HIS A 156 -39.68 27.63 11.83
C HIS A 156 -40.97 27.10 12.47
N TYR A 157 -41.15 25.78 12.55
CA TYR A 157 -42.35 25.17 13.16
C TYR A 157 -42.53 25.58 14.64
N ASN A 158 -41.43 25.65 15.39
CA ASN A 158 -41.46 26.02 16.81
C ASN A 158 -41.38 27.53 17.08
N GLY A 159 -41.37 28.38 16.05
CA GLY A 159 -41.22 29.83 16.19
C GLY A 159 -39.85 30.27 16.73
N TYR A 160 -38.82 29.41 16.65
CA TYR A 160 -37.45 29.77 17.01
C TYR A 160 -36.79 30.65 15.95
N ALA A 161 -37.16 30.46 14.68
CA ALA A 161 -36.71 31.31 13.58
C ALA A 161 -37.13 32.79 13.80
N ASP A 162 -38.34 33.03 14.31
CA ASP A 162 -38.85 34.37 14.63
C ASP A 162 -38.07 35.05 15.78
N ARG A 163 -37.34 34.26 16.57
CA ARG A 163 -36.43 34.72 17.64
C ARG A 163 -34.98 34.87 17.16
N GLY A 164 -34.73 34.73 15.86
CA GLY A 164 -33.41 34.85 15.25
C GLY A 164 -32.54 33.60 15.40
N VAL A 165 -33.10 32.44 15.79
CA VAL A 165 -32.32 31.20 15.92
C VAL A 165 -32.18 30.53 14.55
N THR A 166 -30.94 30.43 14.07
CA THR A 166 -30.58 29.73 12.84
C THR A 166 -29.51 28.67 13.11
N VAL A 167 -29.46 27.65 12.26
CA VAL A 167 -28.47 26.57 12.32
C VAL A 167 -27.60 26.70 11.08
N ASP A 168 -26.29 26.80 11.28
CA ASP A 168 -25.32 26.87 10.20
C ASP A 168 -24.07 26.06 10.56
N VAL A 169 -23.43 25.48 9.55
CA VAL A 169 -22.08 24.92 9.65
C VAL A 169 -21.15 25.90 8.95
N PRO A 170 -20.46 26.77 9.70
CA PRO A 170 -19.66 27.83 9.11
C PRO A 170 -18.33 27.29 8.58
N MET A 171 -17.76 27.99 7.60
CA MET A 171 -16.42 27.69 7.12
C MET A 171 -15.38 28.24 8.11
N ILE A 172 -14.41 27.40 8.47
CA ILE A 172 -13.35 27.78 9.40
C ILE A 172 -12.10 28.10 8.60
N GLU A 173 -11.63 29.34 8.72
CA GLU A 173 -10.36 29.78 8.19
C GLU A 173 -9.28 29.67 9.28
N LEU A 174 -8.28 28.83 9.02
CA LEU A 174 -7.14 28.66 9.91
C LEU A 174 -6.11 29.75 9.63
N THR A 175 -5.99 30.73 10.53
CA THR A 175 -5.01 31.81 10.41
C THR A 175 -3.62 31.38 10.85
N THR A 176 -2.58 32.10 10.41
CA THR A 176 -1.20 31.88 10.87
C THR A 176 -1.03 32.28 12.34
N LEU A 177 -0.04 31.67 13.01
CA LEU A 177 0.28 31.91 14.43
C LEU A 177 0.46 33.41 14.78
N ASP A 178 0.86 34.24 13.81
CA ASP A 178 1.13 35.67 14.00
C ASP A 178 -0.13 36.48 14.36
N LYS A 179 -1.30 35.97 14.02
CA LYS A 179 -2.58 36.52 14.46
C LYS A 179 -3.00 35.72 15.70
N ASN A 180 -2.89 36.30 16.90
CA ASN A 180 -3.26 35.75 18.23
C ASN A 180 -4.76 35.34 18.41
N LYS A 181 -5.41 34.83 17.36
CA LYS A 181 -6.72 34.17 17.37
C LYS A 181 -6.56 32.91 16.54
N ASP A 182 -6.69 31.75 17.18
CA ASP A 182 -6.40 30.45 16.56
C ASP A 182 -7.27 30.13 15.34
N GLN A 183 -8.45 30.74 15.20
CA GLN A 183 -9.41 30.46 14.13
C GLN A 183 -10.28 31.68 13.82
N GLN A 184 -10.55 31.95 12.54
CA GLN A 184 -11.58 32.90 12.10
C GLN A 184 -12.73 32.13 11.45
N THR A 185 -13.96 32.43 11.87
CA THR A 185 -15.17 31.82 11.31
C THR A 185 -15.74 32.74 10.24
N SER A 186 -15.82 32.26 9.00
CA SER A 186 -16.31 33.02 7.87
C SER A 186 -17.76 32.61 7.57
N ILE A 187 -18.71 33.49 7.91
CA ILE A 187 -20.13 33.33 7.57
C ILE A 187 -20.38 34.05 6.25
N VAL A 188 -20.77 33.33 5.21
CA VAL A 188 -21.19 33.93 3.94
C VAL A 188 -22.55 34.58 4.16
N SER A 189 -22.56 35.87 4.50
CA SER A 189 -23.79 36.64 4.64
C SER A 189 -24.27 37.08 3.25
N ASN A 190 -25.44 36.61 2.82
CA ASN A 190 -26.13 37.14 1.63
C ASN A 190 -26.67 38.54 1.94
N ASN A 191 -25.81 39.56 1.92
CA ASN A 191 -26.23 40.95 1.99
C ASN A 191 -26.71 41.42 0.61
N ASN A 192 -27.99 41.21 0.33
CA ASN A 192 -28.69 41.98 -0.68
C ASN A 192 -28.85 43.43 -0.19
N GLY A 193 -28.07 44.35 -0.76
CA GLY A 193 -28.40 45.77 -0.83
C GLY A 193 -27.57 46.71 0.05
N LYS A 194 -26.54 47.31 -0.54
CA LYS A 194 -26.41 48.75 -0.84
C LYS A 194 -24.96 49.06 -1.18
N ASN A 195 -24.69 49.23 -2.48
CA ASN A 195 -23.54 49.99 -2.93
C ASN A 195 -23.79 51.45 -2.56
N GLU A 196 -23.06 51.97 -1.59
CA GLU A 196 -22.81 53.41 -1.50
C GLU A 196 -21.32 53.62 -1.77
N ASP A 197 -21.07 54.18 -2.95
CA ASP A 197 -19.80 54.82 -3.32
C ASP A 197 -19.48 55.90 -2.29
N SER A 198 -18.26 55.88 -1.76
CA SER A 198 -17.58 57.10 -1.34
C SER A 198 -16.07 56.94 -1.40
N ASN A 199 -15.51 57.43 -2.50
CA ASN A 199 -14.20 58.06 -2.57
C ASN A 199 -13.93 58.94 -1.34
N GLN A 200 -12.75 58.82 -0.72
CA GLN A 200 -11.83 59.95 -0.55
C GLN A 200 -10.48 59.52 0.05
N GLN A 201 -9.42 60.01 -0.62
CA GLN A 201 -8.04 60.09 -0.14
C GLN A 201 -7.92 61.04 1.05
N GLY A 202 -6.95 60.75 1.93
CA GLY A 202 -6.49 61.60 3.03
C GLY A 202 -5.43 60.86 3.84
#